data_AF-A0A2T0SIQ7-F1
#
_entry.id   AF-A0A2T0SIQ7-F1
#
_cell.length_a   1.000
_cell.length_b   1.000
_cell.length_c   1.000
_cell.angle_alpha   90.00
_cell.angle_beta   90.00
_cell.angle_gamma   90.00
#
_symmetry.space_group_name_H-M   'P 1'
#
loop_
_entity.id
_entity.type
_entity.pdbx_description
1 polymer ?
#
loop_
_entity_poly.entity_id
_entity_poly.type
_entity_poly.pdbx_seq_one_letter_code
_entity_poly.pdbx_strand_id
1 'polypeptide(L)'
;MGADLNRSLAGAVAAPAARLVLPSGRLIAAEPGMGFPVGEAERYAFDETVEPGDYLVEVVTRDGEVVAGRVVVRPEPVVEWRPGRRSGEDYVYPVDGGTGGFGSPEVFEALHDDEAREDLIADLSFDGDEPAATYTDPDSGANLVAFGLGSDGRYLTWVGYTAAGEIACYLTDFGDLEQRWS
;
A
#
# COMPACT_ATOMS: atom_id res chain seq x y z
N MET A 1 20.51 7.68 9.50
CA MET A 1 20.72 8.55 8.32
C MET A 1 19.40 8.49 7.58
N GLY A 2 18.58 9.54 7.60
CA GLY A 2 17.22 9.47 7.06
C GLY A 2 17.24 9.35 5.54
N ALA A 3 16.41 8.47 4.98
CA ALA A 3 16.24 8.35 3.54
C ALA A 3 15.69 9.67 2.98
N ASP A 4 16.35 10.25 1.98
CA ASP A 4 15.84 11.41 1.23
C ASP A 4 14.94 10.89 0.09
N LEU A 5 13.80 10.29 0.47
CA LEU A 5 12.83 9.72 -0.47
C LEU A 5 12.29 10.75 -1.46
N ASN A 6 12.23 12.02 -1.07
CA ASN A 6 11.86 13.10 -1.99
C ASN A 6 12.84 13.19 -3.17
N ARG A 7 14.14 13.03 -2.91
CA ARG A 7 15.15 12.92 -3.96
C ARG A 7 15.02 11.61 -4.73
N SER A 8 14.78 10.50 -4.06
CA SER A 8 14.59 9.21 -4.74
C SER A 8 13.35 9.18 -5.62
N LEU A 9 12.31 9.96 -5.32
CA LEU A 9 11.12 10.13 -6.16
C LEU A 9 11.33 11.14 -7.29
N ALA A 10 12.44 11.89 -7.30
CA ALA A 10 12.71 12.86 -8.35
C ALA A 10 12.81 12.15 -9.72
N GLY A 11 12.10 12.67 -10.71
CA GLY A 11 12.03 12.09 -12.05
C GLY A 11 11.09 10.89 -12.19
N ALA A 12 10.49 10.40 -11.10
CA ALA A 12 9.38 9.46 -11.19
C ALA A 12 8.07 10.21 -11.51
N VAL A 13 7.13 9.52 -12.15
CA VAL A 13 5.80 10.04 -12.49
C VAL A 13 4.78 9.35 -11.60
N ALA A 14 4.04 10.13 -10.81
CA ALA A 14 2.88 9.64 -10.07
C ALA A 14 1.62 9.84 -10.91
N ALA A 15 0.80 8.79 -11.03
CA ALA A 15 -0.48 8.83 -11.72
C ALA A 15 -1.60 8.27 -10.81
N PRO A 16 -2.79 8.90 -10.77
CA PRO A 16 -3.96 8.33 -10.11
C PRO A 16 -4.25 6.92 -10.64
N ALA A 17 -4.51 5.98 -9.73
CA ALA A 17 -4.80 4.59 -10.07
C ALA A 17 -6.17 4.14 -9.56
N ALA A 18 -6.44 4.31 -8.26
CA ALA A 18 -7.69 3.86 -7.65
C ALA A 18 -8.05 4.70 -6.42
N ARG A 19 -9.21 4.43 -5.81
CA ARG A 19 -9.53 4.91 -4.47
C ARG A 19 -9.44 3.76 -3.48
N LEU A 20 -8.89 4.03 -2.31
CA LEU A 20 -8.81 3.11 -1.18
C LEU A 20 -9.75 3.58 -0.06
N VAL A 21 -10.65 2.72 0.37
CA VAL A 21 -11.62 2.96 1.44
C VAL A 21 -11.02 2.46 2.74
N LEU A 22 -10.86 3.36 3.71
CA LEU A 22 -10.36 3.07 5.06
C LEU A 22 -11.44 3.36 6.10
N PRO A 23 -12.37 2.42 6.39
CA PRO A 23 -13.49 2.67 7.28
C PRO A 23 -13.09 3.05 8.72
N SER A 24 -12.00 2.47 9.23
CA SER A 24 -11.41 2.81 10.53
C SER A 24 -10.23 3.79 10.44
N GLY A 25 -9.85 4.21 9.24
CA GLY A 25 -8.63 4.99 9.02
C GLY A 25 -7.32 4.20 9.26
N ARG A 26 -7.41 2.88 9.41
CA ARG A 26 -6.26 1.97 9.54
C ARG A 26 -5.86 1.39 8.20
N LEU A 27 -4.56 1.28 7.97
CA LEU A 27 -3.98 0.78 6.73
C LEU A 27 -3.13 -0.47 6.97
N ILE A 28 -3.28 -1.46 6.10
CA ILE A 28 -2.39 -2.62 5.95
C ILE A 28 -1.69 -2.49 4.60
N ALA A 29 -0.37 -2.69 4.58
CA ALA A 29 0.37 -3.01 3.36
C ALA A 29 0.77 -4.49 3.40
N ALA A 30 0.40 -5.25 2.37
CA ALA A 30 0.62 -6.68 2.31
C ALA A 30 0.55 -7.19 0.86
N GLU A 31 0.98 -8.42 0.64
CA GLU A 31 0.53 -9.17 -0.52
C GLU A 31 -0.97 -9.53 -0.35
N PRO A 32 -1.85 -9.18 -1.30
CA PRO A 32 -3.29 -9.39 -1.15
C PRO A 32 -3.70 -10.84 -0.85
N GLY A 33 -3.05 -11.81 -1.49
CA GLY A 33 -3.38 -13.24 -1.35
C GLY A 33 -2.94 -13.89 -0.03
N MET A 34 -2.08 -13.23 0.75
CA MET A 34 -1.49 -13.80 1.98
C MET A 34 -2.57 -14.15 3.01
N GLY A 35 -3.60 -13.30 3.12
CA GLY A 35 -4.66 -13.35 4.12
C GLY A 35 -4.15 -13.36 5.57
N PHE A 36 -5.07 -13.24 6.52
CA PHE A 36 -4.74 -13.21 7.94
C PHE A 36 -5.61 -14.21 8.71
N PRO A 37 -5.20 -14.63 9.92
CA PRO A 37 -6.10 -15.40 10.78
C PRO A 37 -7.37 -14.60 11.07
N VAL A 38 -8.49 -15.30 11.11
CA VAL A 38 -9.82 -14.72 11.36
C VAL A 38 -9.83 -14.00 12.72
N GLY A 39 -10.35 -12.78 12.72
CA GLY A 39 -10.45 -11.88 13.86
C GLY A 39 -9.16 -11.14 14.19
N GLU A 40 -8.12 -11.28 13.35
CA GLU A 40 -6.79 -10.77 13.66
C GLU A 40 -6.28 -9.73 12.64
N ALA A 41 -7.04 -9.37 11.60
CA ALA A 41 -6.57 -8.43 10.57
C ALA A 41 -6.09 -7.10 11.16
N GLU A 42 -6.77 -6.57 12.19
CA GLU A 42 -6.39 -5.31 12.85
C GLU A 42 -4.96 -5.27 13.38
N ARG A 43 -4.42 -6.41 13.84
CA ARG A 43 -3.04 -6.46 14.37
C ARG A 43 -1.98 -6.31 13.28
N TYR A 44 -2.38 -6.50 12.02
CA TYR A 44 -1.51 -6.38 10.85
C TYR A 44 -1.45 -4.96 10.30
N ALA A 45 -2.32 -4.06 10.76
CA ALA A 45 -2.31 -2.66 10.39
C ALA A 45 -1.09 -1.92 10.93
N PHE A 46 -0.74 -0.82 10.26
CA PHE A 46 0.21 0.14 10.80
C PHE A 46 -0.32 0.79 12.08
N ASP A 47 0.61 1.17 12.96
CA ASP A 47 0.33 1.94 14.18
C ASP A 47 -0.11 3.38 13.82
N GLU A 48 0.40 3.90 12.70
CA GLU A 48 0.01 5.19 12.13
C GLU A 48 -1.40 5.13 11.53
N THR A 49 -2.30 5.98 12.03
CA THR A 49 -3.71 6.07 11.63
C THR A 49 -4.05 7.40 10.99
N VAL A 50 -5.04 7.39 10.13
CA VAL A 50 -5.67 8.58 9.54
C VAL A 50 -7.14 8.64 9.94
N GLU A 51 -7.84 9.71 9.55
CA GLU A 51 -9.29 9.76 9.70
C GLU A 51 -9.94 8.69 8.80
N PRO A 52 -11.12 8.16 9.17
CA PRO A 52 -11.93 7.39 8.24
C PRO A 52 -12.22 8.13 6.95
N GLY A 53 -12.14 7.43 5.81
CA GLY A 53 -12.47 8.03 4.52
C GLY A 53 -11.95 7.28 3.31
N ASP A 54 -12.08 7.93 2.15
CA ASP A 54 -11.63 7.41 0.87
C ASP A 54 -10.42 8.20 0.37
N TYR A 55 -9.34 7.50 0.08
CA TYR A 55 -8.05 8.08 -0.25
C TYR A 55 -7.61 7.74 -1.67
N LEU A 56 -6.96 8.67 -2.35
CA LEU A 56 -6.41 8.41 -3.68
C LEU A 56 -5.20 7.48 -3.54
N VAL A 57 -5.18 6.41 -4.33
CA VAL A 57 -3.99 5.61 -4.57
C VAL A 57 -3.37 6.02 -5.89
N GLU A 58 -2.08 6.28 -5.87
CA GLU A 58 -1.28 6.57 -7.04
C GLU A 58 -0.28 5.45 -7.27
N VAL A 59 -0.05 5.15 -8.56
CA VAL A 59 1.09 4.37 -9.00
C VAL A 59 2.21 5.36 -9.30
N VAL A 60 3.41 5.06 -8.81
CA VAL A 60 4.63 5.80 -9.11
C VAL A 60 5.47 4.97 -10.07
N THR A 61 5.78 5.53 -11.24
CA THR A 61 6.56 4.87 -12.28
C THR A 61 7.86 5.59 -12.58
N ARG A 62 8.86 4.84 -13.05
CA ARG A 62 10.11 5.36 -13.61
C ARG A 62 10.45 4.57 -14.87
N ASP A 63 10.67 5.28 -15.97
CA ASP A 63 10.99 4.67 -17.26
C ASP A 63 9.97 3.61 -17.72
N GLY A 64 8.71 3.75 -17.29
CA GLY A 64 7.60 2.82 -17.57
C GLY A 64 7.39 1.73 -16.53
N GLU A 65 8.31 1.54 -15.59
CA GLU A 65 8.26 0.49 -14.57
C GLU A 65 7.63 1.01 -13.26
N VAL A 66 6.85 0.18 -12.58
CA VAL A 66 6.26 0.51 -11.26
C VAL A 66 7.34 0.45 -10.18
N VAL A 67 7.62 1.58 -9.55
CA VAL A 67 8.66 1.70 -8.51
C VAL A 67 8.10 1.95 -7.12
N ALA A 68 6.85 2.42 -7.00
CA ALA A 68 6.15 2.55 -5.73
C ALA A 68 4.63 2.63 -5.89
N GLY A 69 3.92 2.30 -4.82
CA GLY A 69 2.51 2.61 -4.62
C GLY A 69 2.35 3.67 -3.52
N ARG A 70 1.48 4.66 -3.72
CA ARG A 70 1.27 5.75 -2.76
C ARG A 70 -0.20 5.96 -2.41
N VAL A 71 -0.54 5.91 -1.12
CA VAL A 71 -1.84 6.36 -0.59
C VAL A 71 -1.72 7.83 -0.20
N VAL A 72 -2.40 8.72 -0.92
CA VAL A 72 -2.40 10.16 -0.67
C VAL A 72 -3.46 10.49 0.38
N VAL A 73 -3.00 10.91 1.56
CA VAL A 73 -3.87 11.33 2.68
C VAL A 73 -4.18 12.81 2.56
N ARG A 74 -3.18 13.61 2.17
CA ARG A 74 -3.30 15.07 2.05
C ARG A 74 -2.40 15.63 0.94
N PRO A 75 -2.74 16.80 0.36
CA PRO A 75 -1.96 17.40 -0.73
C PRO A 75 -0.69 18.14 -0.26
N GLU A 76 -0.52 18.41 1.03
CA GLU A 76 0.63 19.14 1.56
C GLU A 76 1.96 18.39 1.32
N PRO A 77 3.07 19.12 1.05
CA PRO A 77 4.36 18.49 0.81
C PRO A 77 4.87 17.68 2.01
N VAL A 78 5.49 16.52 1.71
CA VAL A 78 6.22 15.72 2.68
C VAL A 78 7.57 16.36 2.98
N VAL A 79 7.86 16.62 4.26
CA VAL A 79 9.14 17.16 4.73
C VAL A 79 9.94 16.15 5.55
N GLU A 80 9.31 15.08 6.01
CA GLU A 80 9.94 14.02 6.80
C GLU A 80 9.36 12.67 6.41
N TRP A 81 10.22 11.67 6.27
CA TRP A 81 9.84 10.28 6.02
C TRP A 81 10.26 9.40 7.18
N ARG A 82 9.37 8.51 7.63
CA ARG A 82 9.68 7.48 8.63
C ARG A 82 9.17 6.12 8.15
N PRO A 83 9.82 5.01 8.52
CA PRO A 83 9.24 3.69 8.32
C PRO A 83 7.86 3.60 8.96
N GLY A 84 6.91 2.98 8.26
CA GLY A 84 5.63 2.59 8.85
C GLY A 84 5.86 1.49 9.88
N ARG A 85 5.17 1.56 11.01
CA ARG A 85 5.41 0.65 12.14
C ARG A 85 4.23 -0.24 12.39
N ARG A 86 4.51 -1.45 12.86
CA ARG A 86 3.51 -2.40 13.33
C ARG A 86 3.95 -2.93 14.68
N SER A 87 3.13 -2.73 15.71
CA SER A 87 3.47 -3.13 17.08
C SER A 87 4.78 -2.50 17.58
N GLY A 88 5.04 -1.25 17.17
CA GLY A 88 6.21 -0.47 17.56
C GLY A 88 7.50 -0.72 16.75
N GLU A 89 7.50 -1.68 15.83
CA GLU A 89 8.67 -2.05 15.00
C GLU A 89 8.45 -1.63 13.54
N ASP A 90 9.54 -1.26 12.85
CA ASP A 90 9.51 -0.97 11.42
C ASP A 90 9.02 -2.20 10.63
N TYR A 91 8.02 -2.03 9.76
CA TYR A 91 7.40 -3.15 9.07
C TYR A 91 7.80 -3.24 7.59
N VAL A 92 8.39 -4.38 7.24
CA VAL A 92 8.71 -4.78 5.87
C VAL A 92 7.86 -6.01 5.54
N TYR A 93 6.96 -5.91 4.56
CA TYR A 93 6.13 -7.04 4.18
C TYR A 93 6.77 -7.87 3.06
N PRO A 94 6.72 -9.21 3.15
CA PRO A 94 7.15 -10.08 2.07
C PRO A 94 6.11 -10.11 0.95
N VAL A 95 6.58 -10.30 -0.28
CA VAL A 95 5.79 -10.62 -1.46
C VAL A 95 6.41 -11.86 -2.09
N ASP A 96 5.61 -12.91 -2.22
CA ASP A 96 5.98 -14.23 -2.78
C ASP A 96 5.17 -14.57 -4.05
N GLY A 97 4.09 -13.83 -4.34
CA GLY A 97 3.27 -13.98 -5.55
C GLY A 97 3.39 -12.81 -6.52
N GLY A 98 4.45 -12.01 -6.42
CA GLY A 98 4.70 -10.87 -7.31
C GLY A 98 3.68 -9.73 -7.25
N THR A 99 2.85 -9.67 -6.20
CA THR A 99 1.81 -8.64 -6.02
C THR A 99 1.94 -7.96 -4.66
N GLY A 100 2.05 -6.64 -4.65
CA GLY A 100 1.97 -5.82 -3.43
C GLY A 100 0.65 -5.06 -3.37
N GLY A 101 0.22 -4.59 -2.20
CA GLY A 101 -1.01 -3.81 -2.14
C GLY A 101 -1.27 -3.13 -0.80
N PHE A 102 -2.31 -2.31 -0.82
CA PHE A 102 -2.87 -1.60 0.33
C PHE A 102 -4.31 -2.02 0.56
N GLY A 103 -4.68 -2.24 1.81
CA GLY A 103 -6.06 -2.54 2.20
C GLY A 103 -6.35 -2.06 3.61
N SER A 104 -7.63 -1.96 3.95
CA SER A 104 -8.07 -1.77 5.33
C SER A 104 -8.15 -3.10 6.08
N PRO A 105 -8.06 -3.13 7.42
CA PRO A 105 -8.33 -4.35 8.19
C PRO A 105 -9.67 -4.99 7.83
N GLU A 106 -10.69 -4.19 7.55
CA GLU A 106 -12.06 -4.62 7.26
C GLU A 106 -12.15 -5.48 5.99
N VAL A 107 -11.49 -5.07 4.89
CA VAL A 107 -11.49 -5.90 3.67
C VAL A 107 -10.73 -7.19 3.89
N PHE A 108 -9.63 -7.16 4.65
CA PHE A 108 -8.86 -8.37 4.92
C PHE A 108 -9.55 -9.33 5.88
N GLU A 109 -10.35 -8.81 6.82
CA GLU A 109 -11.20 -9.61 7.70
C GLU A 109 -12.33 -10.29 6.92
N ALA A 110 -12.83 -9.66 5.86
CA ALA A 110 -13.81 -10.26 4.95
C ALA A 110 -13.23 -11.42 4.12
N LEU A 111 -11.92 -11.47 3.89
CA LEU A 111 -11.22 -12.52 3.12
C LEU A 111 -10.96 -13.81 3.92
N HIS A 112 -11.98 -14.29 4.64
CA HIS A 112 -11.88 -15.38 5.61
C HIS A 112 -12.29 -16.76 5.09
N ASP A 113 -12.98 -16.84 3.96
CA ASP A 113 -13.37 -18.08 3.30
C ASP A 113 -12.78 -18.20 1.88
N ASP A 114 -12.93 -19.39 1.28
CA ASP A 114 -12.34 -19.69 -0.03
C ASP A 114 -13.06 -18.93 -1.17
N GLU A 115 -14.36 -18.67 -1.05
CA GLU A 115 -15.15 -17.97 -2.08
C GLU A 115 -14.68 -16.51 -2.21
N ALA A 116 -14.56 -15.80 -1.08
CA ALA A 116 -14.03 -14.44 -1.07
C ALA A 116 -12.59 -14.35 -1.60
N ARG A 117 -11.79 -15.41 -1.41
CA ARG A 117 -10.42 -15.48 -1.94
C ARG A 117 -10.38 -15.77 -3.43
N GLU A 118 -11.29 -16.60 -3.94
CA GLU A 118 -11.46 -16.83 -5.37
C GLU A 118 -11.92 -15.54 -6.08
N ASP A 119 -12.87 -14.82 -5.50
CA ASP A 119 -13.32 -13.52 -6.01
C ASP A 119 -12.19 -12.49 -6.02
N LEU A 120 -11.40 -12.41 -4.93
CA LEU A 120 -10.18 -11.60 -4.89
C LEU A 120 -9.23 -11.95 -6.04
N ILE A 121 -8.94 -13.24 -6.26
CA ILE A 121 -8.03 -13.67 -7.33
C ILE A 121 -8.58 -13.28 -8.71
N ALA A 122 -9.90 -13.41 -8.92
CA ALA A 122 -10.54 -13.03 -10.16
C ALA A 122 -10.44 -11.52 -10.42
N ASP A 123 -10.72 -10.69 -9.41
CA ASP A 123 -10.67 -9.23 -9.50
C ASP A 123 -9.24 -8.67 -9.61
N LEU A 124 -8.25 -9.37 -9.04
CA LEU A 124 -6.84 -9.00 -9.15
C LEU A 124 -6.14 -9.58 -10.39
N SER A 125 -6.91 -10.06 -11.38
CA SER A 125 -6.35 -10.43 -12.66
C SER A 125 -5.86 -9.17 -13.40
N PHE A 126 -4.55 -8.92 -13.34
CA PHE A 126 -3.92 -7.82 -14.06
C PHE A 126 -4.00 -8.06 -15.57
N ASP A 127 -4.87 -7.33 -16.25
CA ASP A 127 -4.78 -7.16 -17.70
C ASP A 127 -3.51 -6.36 -18.01
N GLY A 128 -2.70 -6.82 -18.97
CA GLY A 128 -1.28 -6.45 -19.11
C GLY A 128 -0.92 -4.97 -19.33
N ASP A 129 -1.90 -4.07 -19.38
CA ASP A 129 -1.70 -2.62 -19.49
C ASP A 129 -2.04 -1.84 -18.20
N GLU A 130 -2.68 -2.47 -17.19
CA GLU A 130 -3.09 -1.77 -15.95
C GLU A 130 -2.07 -1.96 -14.82
N PRO A 131 -1.49 -0.87 -14.27
CA PRO A 131 -0.46 -0.97 -13.24
C PRO A 131 -1.00 -1.26 -11.83
N ALA A 132 -2.32 -1.25 -11.66
CA ALA A 132 -2.99 -1.56 -10.41
C ALA A 132 -4.36 -2.20 -10.65
N ALA A 133 -4.79 -3.08 -9.75
CA ALA A 133 -6.11 -3.70 -9.73
C ALA A 133 -6.79 -3.45 -8.37
N THR A 134 -8.12 -3.50 -8.33
CA THR A 134 -8.89 -3.24 -7.11
C THR A 134 -9.86 -4.37 -6.86
N TYR A 135 -9.86 -4.92 -5.64
CA TYR A 135 -10.92 -5.79 -5.14
C TYR A 135 -11.76 -5.02 -4.13
N THR A 136 -13.08 -5.10 -4.24
CA THR A 136 -14.02 -4.47 -3.29
C THR A 136 -14.92 -5.53 -2.67
N ASP A 137 -14.90 -5.63 -1.35
CA ASP A 137 -15.83 -6.48 -0.63
C ASP A 137 -17.27 -6.00 -0.85
N PRO A 138 -18.17 -6.85 -1.42
CA PRO A 138 -19.50 -6.42 -1.81
C PRO A 138 -20.40 -6.07 -0.63
N ASP A 139 -20.13 -6.61 0.56
CA ASP A 139 -20.97 -6.41 1.75
C ASP A 139 -20.63 -5.13 2.50
N SER A 140 -19.35 -4.86 2.74
CA SER A 140 -18.89 -3.68 3.49
C SER A 140 -18.53 -2.49 2.60
N GLY A 141 -18.21 -2.72 1.32
CA GLY A 141 -17.65 -1.71 0.43
C GLY A 141 -16.19 -1.33 0.77
N ALA A 142 -15.57 -1.98 1.76
CA ALA A 142 -14.14 -1.89 2.00
C ALA A 142 -13.39 -2.52 0.82
N ASN A 143 -12.22 -1.99 0.49
CA ASN A 143 -11.49 -2.46 -0.67
C ASN A 143 -9.99 -2.53 -0.40
N LEU A 144 -9.29 -3.22 -1.31
CA LEU A 144 -7.84 -3.20 -1.41
C LEU A 144 -7.43 -2.85 -2.84
N VAL A 145 -6.26 -2.24 -2.95
CA VAL A 145 -5.63 -1.87 -4.22
C VAL A 145 -4.31 -2.61 -4.32
N ALA A 146 -4.14 -3.38 -5.39
CA ALA A 146 -2.98 -4.21 -5.65
C ALA A 146 -2.15 -3.64 -6.82
N PHE A 147 -0.85 -3.91 -6.81
CA PHE A 147 0.12 -3.54 -7.82
C PHE A 147 0.85 -4.79 -8.31
N GLY A 148 0.91 -4.98 -9.63
CA GLY A 148 1.70 -6.04 -10.23
C GLY A 148 3.18 -5.65 -10.19
N LEU A 149 3.99 -6.38 -9.43
CA LEU A 149 5.43 -6.11 -9.27
C LEU A 149 6.29 -6.97 -10.19
N GLY A 150 5.75 -8.09 -10.69
CA GLY A 150 6.47 -9.01 -11.58
C GLY A 150 7.61 -9.78 -10.92
N SER A 151 7.88 -9.55 -9.63
CA SER A 151 8.91 -10.23 -8.85
C SER A 151 8.55 -10.33 -7.37
N ASP A 152 9.14 -11.31 -6.70
CA ASP A 152 9.10 -11.47 -5.25
C ASP A 152 10.06 -10.51 -4.57
N GLY A 153 9.79 -10.19 -3.30
CA GLY A 153 10.61 -9.22 -2.59
C GLY A 153 10.19 -8.96 -1.15
N ARG A 154 10.86 -7.98 -0.55
CA ARG A 154 10.56 -7.49 0.79
C ARG A 154 10.52 -5.97 0.72
N TYR A 155 9.34 -5.41 0.93
CA TYR A 155 9.09 -4.01 0.63
C TYR A 155 8.75 -3.23 1.90
N LEU A 156 9.42 -2.09 2.05
CA LEU A 156 9.23 -1.19 3.16
C LEU A 156 8.16 -0.17 2.78
N THR A 157 7.23 0.08 3.70
CA THR A 157 6.30 1.20 3.59
C THR A 157 6.81 2.35 4.43
N TRP A 158 6.79 3.54 3.85
CA TRP A 158 7.19 4.80 4.44
C TRP A 158 5.96 5.67 4.70
N VAL A 159 5.95 6.36 5.83
CA VAL A 159 4.95 7.37 6.18
C VAL A 159 5.59 8.74 5.99
N GLY A 160 4.97 9.54 5.11
CA GLY A 160 5.39 10.91 4.84
C GLY A 160 4.63 11.89 5.72
N TYR A 161 5.35 12.78 6.39
CA TYR A 161 4.80 13.79 7.29
C TYR A 161 4.93 15.21 6.71
N THR A 162 3.90 16.03 6.92
CA THR A 162 3.89 17.46 6.62
C THR A 162 4.74 18.24 7.61
N ALA A 163 5.01 19.53 7.33
CA ALA A 163 5.68 20.42 8.27
C ALA A 163 4.92 20.62 9.60
N ALA A 164 3.61 20.34 9.61
CA ALA A 164 2.80 20.36 10.82
C ALA A 164 2.86 19.04 11.62
N GLY A 165 3.58 18.03 11.12
CA GLY A 165 3.66 16.70 11.73
C GLY A 165 2.45 15.80 11.46
N GLU A 166 1.61 16.16 10.48
CA GLU A 166 0.46 15.36 10.05
C GLU A 166 0.87 14.37 8.95
N ILE A 167 0.18 13.24 8.84
CA ILE A 167 0.43 12.28 7.76
C ILE A 167 -0.06 12.87 6.44
N ALA A 168 0.84 12.95 5.46
CA ALA A 168 0.54 13.35 4.09
C ALA A 168 0.30 12.14 3.18
N CYS A 169 1.06 11.05 3.38
CA CYS A 169 0.90 9.83 2.58
C CYS A 169 1.54 8.60 3.23
N TYR A 170 1.13 7.43 2.74
CA TYR A 170 1.86 6.18 2.88
C TYR A 170 2.44 5.79 1.52
N LEU A 171 3.67 5.30 1.47
CA LEU A 171 4.34 4.92 0.23
C LEU A 171 5.10 3.61 0.41
N THR A 172 4.77 2.57 -0.35
CA THR A 172 5.60 1.37 -0.42
C THR A 172 6.60 1.53 -1.54
N ASP A 173 7.89 1.40 -1.21
CA ASP A 173 8.98 1.36 -2.20
C ASP A 173 9.16 -0.08 -2.69
N PHE A 174 9.05 -0.29 -3.99
CA PHE A 174 9.22 -1.59 -4.63
C PHE A 174 10.68 -1.91 -5.01
N GLY A 175 11.64 -1.22 -4.39
CA GLY A 175 13.06 -1.59 -4.40
C GLY A 175 13.92 -0.77 -5.35
N ASP A 176 13.35 0.18 -6.08
CA ASP A 176 14.09 1.04 -7.01
C ASP A 176 14.31 2.47 -6.48
N LEU A 177 13.63 2.88 -5.41
CA LEU A 177 13.84 4.20 -4.81
C LEU A 177 14.99 4.19 -3.80
N GLU A 178 15.24 3.07 -3.11
CA GLU A 178 16.35 2.90 -2.16
C GLU A 178 17.64 2.27 -2.74
N GLN A 179 17.65 1.75 -3.98
CA GLN A 179 18.86 1.17 -4.58
C GLN A 179 19.92 2.23 -4.99
N ARG A 180 20.51 2.87 -3.97
CA ARG A 180 21.86 3.47 -3.96
C ARG A 180 22.69 2.89 -2.82
N TRP A 181 22.59 1.57 -2.60
CA TRP A 181 23.43 0.84 -1.65
C TRP A 181 23.83 -0.54 -2.18
N SER A 182 24.71 -0.54 -3.19
CA SER A 182 25.77 -1.55 -3.37
C SER A 182 27.07 -0.86 -3.75
#